data_AF-A0A1P8B5A3-F1
#
_entry.id   AF-A0A1P8B5A3-F1
#
_cell.length_a   1.000
_cell.length_b   1.000
_cell.length_c   1.000
_cell.angle_alpha   90.00
_cell.angle_beta   90.00
_cell.angle_gamma   90.00
#
_symmetry.space_group_name_H-M   'P 1'
#
loop_
_entity.id
_entity.type
_entity.pdbx_description
1 polymer ?
#
loop_
_entity_poly.entity_id
_entity_poly.type
_entity_poly.pdbx_seq_one_letter_code
_entity_poly.pdbx_strand_id
1 'polypeptide(L)'
;MSLSSDSTVPTVSTVTISYSELKESNIDLSARIEEGFGPNGLGILSVKDVPGYSALRQNLLQLAPRLAGLPEEVKRELEDPHSRYNFGWSHGKEKLESGKLDMLKGSYYANPLQDVPTSNSYEIQRYPSYCGSNIWPRNSLPELEGAFKALGKLMFEVGLMVAYHCDQYVSKGIKQHEKQNLEKILLGSRCHKGRLLYYFPAQESSTHDNDSISSWCGWHTDHGSLTGLTRAIFSRDSVEVPCPDPASGLYIQTRSGQIVKVVYGEDEIAYQIGETTSILSSGYLCATPHCVRAPQGEEARGLERSTFALFMQPDWYYSETKISR
;
A
#
# COMPACT_ATOMS: atom_id res chain seq x y z
N MET A 1 -32.52 16.32 22.55
CA MET A 1 -31.74 15.33 23.31
C MET A 1 -30.41 15.17 22.60
N SER A 2 -29.34 15.63 23.24
CA SER A 2 -27.97 15.55 22.74
C SER A 2 -27.50 14.11 22.86
N LEU A 3 -27.14 13.48 21.74
CA LEU A 3 -26.47 12.19 21.73
C LEU A 3 -24.97 12.45 21.91
N SER A 4 -24.56 12.53 23.18
CA SER A 4 -23.19 12.26 23.56
C SER A 4 -22.97 10.75 23.51
N SER A 5 -22.33 10.26 22.46
CA SER A 5 -21.66 8.96 22.49
C SER A 5 -20.28 9.14 21.87
N ASP A 6 -19.30 9.47 22.71
CA ASP A 6 -17.90 9.12 22.45
C ASP A 6 -17.80 7.59 22.39
N SER A 7 -18.24 6.98 21.29
CA SER A 7 -17.89 5.60 21.01
C SER A 7 -16.46 5.59 20.50
N THR A 8 -15.52 5.32 21.41
CA THR A 8 -14.12 5.10 21.04
C THR A 8 -14.06 4.02 19.96
N VAL A 9 -13.53 4.37 18.78
CA VAL A 9 -13.38 3.40 17.68
C VAL A 9 -12.53 2.23 18.15
N PRO A 10 -13.01 0.98 18.09
CA PRO A 10 -12.27 -0.16 18.60
C PRO A 10 -10.99 -0.38 17.80
N THR A 11 -9.91 -0.74 18.51
CA THR A 11 -8.64 -1.12 17.91
C THR A 11 -8.55 -2.64 17.83
N VAL A 12 -8.23 -3.16 16.65
CA VAL A 12 -8.15 -4.60 16.36
C VAL A 12 -6.79 -4.91 15.76
N SER A 13 -6.17 -6.00 16.21
CA SER A 13 -4.92 -6.47 15.61
C SER A 13 -5.21 -7.31 14.36
N THR A 14 -4.33 -7.25 13.37
CA THR A 14 -4.40 -8.14 12.22
C THR A 14 -4.23 -9.60 12.62
N VAL A 15 -4.80 -10.51 11.85
CA VAL A 15 -4.38 -11.92 11.89
C VAL A 15 -2.91 -11.98 11.49
N THR A 16 -2.07 -12.56 12.34
CA THR A 16 -0.62 -12.60 12.13
C THR A 16 -0.15 -14.01 11.78
N ILE A 17 0.67 -14.13 10.75
CA ILE A 17 1.30 -15.38 10.30
C ILE A 17 2.81 -15.22 10.39
N SER A 18 3.54 -16.21 10.93
CA SER A 18 5.01 -16.15 10.90
C SER A 18 5.55 -16.43 9.50
N TYR A 19 6.66 -15.81 9.13
CA TYR A 19 7.35 -16.09 7.86
C TYR A 19 7.71 -17.58 7.73
N SER A 20 8.10 -18.24 8.82
CA SER A 20 8.40 -19.68 8.83
C SER A 20 7.19 -20.54 8.49
N GLU A 21 6.00 -20.23 9.02
CA GLU A 21 4.78 -20.97 8.68
C GLU A 21 4.36 -20.69 7.24
N LEU A 22 4.45 -19.43 6.80
CA LEU A 22 4.03 -19.00 5.47
C LEU A 22 4.86 -19.65 4.36
N LYS A 23 6.16 -19.84 4.59
CA LYS A 23 7.09 -20.43 3.64
C LYS A 23 6.83 -21.92 3.37
N GLU A 24 6.25 -22.64 4.33
CA GLU A 24 6.01 -24.09 4.22
C GLU A 24 4.69 -24.38 3.50
N SER A 25 4.78 -24.87 2.26
CA SER A 25 3.61 -25.09 1.40
C SER A 25 2.67 -26.21 1.87
N ASN A 26 3.10 -27.05 2.81
CA ASN A 26 2.32 -28.16 3.36
C ASN A 26 1.52 -27.77 4.62
N ILE A 27 1.74 -26.58 5.18
CA ILE A 27 0.97 -26.09 6.32
C ILE A 27 -0.36 -25.54 5.82
N ASP A 28 -1.46 -26.04 6.38
CA ASP A 28 -2.79 -25.55 6.06
C ASP A 28 -3.08 -24.25 6.84
N LEU A 29 -2.93 -23.11 6.16
CA LEU A 29 -3.22 -21.79 6.73
C LEU A 29 -4.65 -21.31 6.45
N SER A 30 -5.53 -22.17 5.92
CA SER A 30 -6.88 -21.77 5.47
C SER A 30 -7.69 -21.03 6.52
N ALA A 31 -7.67 -21.49 7.78
CA ALA A 31 -8.42 -20.83 8.86
C ALA A 31 -7.94 -19.39 9.12
N ARG A 32 -6.63 -19.15 9.07
CA ARG A 32 -6.03 -17.81 9.23
C ARG A 32 -6.30 -16.93 8.02
N ILE A 33 -6.25 -17.50 6.82
CA ILE A 33 -6.63 -16.80 5.58
C ILE A 33 -8.10 -16.40 5.63
N GLU A 34 -9.00 -17.28 6.05
CA GLU A 34 -10.42 -16.98 6.20
C GLU A 34 -10.67 -15.90 7.27
N GLU A 35 -9.99 -15.98 8.42
CA GLU A 35 -10.10 -15.00 9.49
C GLU A 35 -9.63 -13.60 9.05
N GLY A 36 -8.53 -13.51 8.30
CA GLY A 36 -7.98 -12.23 7.84
C GLY A 36 -8.67 -11.68 6.59
N PHE A 37 -8.87 -12.52 5.58
CA PHE A 37 -9.30 -12.13 4.23
C PHE A 37 -10.69 -12.62 3.84
N GLY A 38 -11.28 -13.54 4.60
CA GLY A 38 -12.57 -14.14 4.26
C GLY A 38 -13.74 -13.17 4.29
N PRO A 39 -14.97 -13.66 4.02
CA PRO A 39 -16.18 -12.82 3.99
C PRO A 39 -16.44 -12.02 5.27
N ASN A 40 -16.03 -12.55 6.42
CA ASN A 40 -16.16 -11.90 7.72
C ASN A 40 -14.85 -11.26 8.22
N GLY A 41 -13.77 -11.41 7.46
CA GLY A 41 -12.47 -10.86 7.79
C GLY A 41 -12.36 -9.37 7.52
N LEU A 42 -11.26 -8.78 8.02
CA LEU A 42 -10.96 -7.36 7.83
C LEU A 42 -10.33 -7.06 6.45
N GLY A 43 -10.17 -8.05 5.57
CA GLY A 43 -9.51 -7.87 4.28
C GLY A 43 -8.00 -7.61 4.40
N ILE A 44 -7.41 -7.89 5.57
CA ILE A 44 -6.01 -7.62 5.91
C ILE A 44 -5.45 -8.70 6.84
N LEU A 45 -4.18 -9.07 6.63
CA LEU A 45 -3.37 -9.86 7.57
C LEU A 45 -1.95 -9.29 7.64
N SER A 46 -1.15 -9.74 8.60
CA SER A 46 0.27 -9.40 8.69
C SER A 46 1.17 -10.62 8.72
N VAL A 47 2.40 -10.43 8.20
CA VAL A 47 3.47 -11.43 8.24
C VAL A 47 4.59 -10.91 9.13
N LYS A 48 4.94 -11.68 10.15
CA LYS A 48 6.02 -11.36 11.11
C LYS A 48 7.27 -12.19 10.87
N ASP A 49 8.37 -11.79 11.52
CA ASP A 49 9.65 -12.50 11.52
C ASP A 49 10.24 -12.68 10.11
N VAL A 50 10.00 -11.72 9.21
CA VAL A 50 10.51 -11.74 7.83
C VAL A 50 12.00 -11.37 7.82
N PRO A 51 12.90 -12.27 7.38
CA PRO A 51 14.34 -12.02 7.43
C PRO A 51 14.74 -10.77 6.62
N GLY A 52 15.50 -9.88 7.25
CA GLY A 52 16.02 -8.66 6.62
C GLY A 52 15.02 -7.53 6.41
N TYR A 53 13.72 -7.74 6.66
CA TYR A 53 12.68 -6.74 6.42
C TYR A 53 12.92 -5.43 7.18
N SER A 54 13.20 -5.51 8.48
CA SER A 54 13.38 -4.32 9.34
C SER A 54 14.46 -3.38 8.79
N ALA A 55 15.63 -3.93 8.42
CA ALA A 55 16.72 -3.16 7.83
C ALA A 55 16.36 -2.57 6.47
N LEU A 56 15.70 -3.33 5.58
CA LEU A 56 15.28 -2.82 4.27
C LEU A 56 14.20 -1.74 4.38
N ARG A 57 13.27 -1.87 5.34
CA ARG A 57 12.25 -0.88 5.66
C ARG A 57 12.90 0.43 6.09
N GLN A 58 13.79 0.39 7.08
CA GLN A 58 14.52 1.57 7.55
C GLN A 58 15.32 2.22 6.42
N ASN A 59 16.06 1.42 5.64
CA ASN A 59 16.89 1.89 4.55
C ASN A 59 16.11 2.67 3.49
N LEU A 60 14.91 2.22 3.11
CA LEU A 60 14.09 2.93 2.13
C LEU A 60 13.35 4.12 2.74
N LEU A 61 12.69 3.93 3.88
CA LEU A 61 11.76 4.94 4.42
C LEU A 61 12.48 6.23 4.84
N GLN A 62 13.73 6.15 5.30
CA GLN A 62 14.55 7.33 5.61
C GLN A 62 14.95 8.16 4.36
N LEU A 63 14.80 7.60 3.15
CA LEU A 63 15.08 8.32 1.91
C LEU A 63 13.88 9.15 1.43
N ALA A 64 12.68 8.89 1.93
CA ALA A 64 11.48 9.64 1.57
C ALA A 64 11.58 11.15 1.87
N PRO A 65 12.00 11.61 3.07
CA PRO A 65 12.20 13.04 3.32
C PRO A 65 13.31 13.64 2.45
N ARG A 66 14.40 12.90 2.21
CA ARG A 66 15.52 13.35 1.36
C ARG A 66 15.09 13.53 -0.09
N LEU A 67 14.25 12.64 -0.60
CA LEU A 67 13.64 12.75 -1.92
C LEU A 67 12.70 13.96 -2.02
N ALA A 68 11.84 14.16 -1.02
CA ALA A 68 10.91 15.28 -0.98
C ALA A 68 11.62 16.64 -0.87
N GLY A 69 12.77 16.67 -0.19
CA GLY A 69 13.65 17.83 -0.04
C GLY A 69 14.62 18.07 -1.18
N LEU A 70 14.61 17.27 -2.26
CA LEU A 70 15.41 17.58 -3.45
C LEU A 70 14.99 18.92 -4.07
N PRO A 71 15.90 19.62 -4.77
CA PRO A 71 15.56 20.85 -5.48
C PRO A 71 14.40 20.65 -6.46
N GLU A 72 13.55 21.67 -6.63
CA GLU A 72 12.34 21.58 -7.47
C GLU A 72 12.67 21.26 -8.93
N GLU A 73 13.79 21.76 -9.45
CA GLU A 73 14.28 21.44 -10.79
C GLU A 73 14.59 19.95 -10.95
N VAL A 74 15.19 19.34 -9.92
CA VAL A 74 15.48 17.90 -9.90
C VAL A 74 14.18 17.11 -9.78
N LYS A 75 13.27 17.50 -8.89
CA LYS A 75 11.97 16.82 -8.75
C LYS A 75 11.15 16.88 -10.04
N ARG A 76 11.20 17.98 -10.78
CA ARG A 76 10.53 18.13 -12.08
C ARG A 76 11.08 17.16 -13.14
N GLU A 77 12.37 16.86 -13.12
CA GLU A 77 12.96 15.83 -14.01
C GLU A 77 12.52 14.41 -13.66
N LEU A 78 12.03 14.22 -12.43
CA LEU A 78 11.48 12.95 -11.96
C LEU A 78 9.97 12.85 -12.21
N GLU A 79 9.28 13.88 -12.67
CA GLU A 79 7.85 13.81 -12.94
C GLU A 79 7.57 13.18 -14.32
N ASP A 80 6.54 12.34 -14.40
CA ASP A 80 6.01 11.87 -15.68
C ASP A 80 4.50 12.13 -15.82
N PRO A 81 4.11 13.28 -16.38
CA PRO A 81 2.71 13.57 -16.66
C PRO A 81 2.05 12.59 -17.63
N HIS A 82 2.81 11.93 -18.52
CA HIS A 82 2.25 11.03 -19.53
C HIS A 82 1.65 9.77 -18.90
N SER A 83 2.32 9.19 -17.90
CA SER A 83 1.78 8.09 -17.09
C SER A 83 0.71 8.51 -16.09
N ARG A 84 0.31 9.79 -16.08
CA ARG A 84 -0.52 10.39 -15.03
C ARG A 84 0.18 10.33 -13.67
N TYR A 85 1.49 10.58 -13.65
CA TYR A 85 2.34 10.57 -12.46
C TYR A 85 2.38 9.21 -11.74
N ASN A 86 2.26 8.11 -12.50
CA ASN A 86 2.40 6.74 -11.98
C ASN A 86 3.85 6.24 -12.07
N PHE A 87 4.78 7.07 -12.55
CA PHE A 87 6.22 6.84 -12.51
C PHE A 87 6.91 8.11 -12.04
N GLY A 88 7.93 7.93 -11.20
CA GLY A 88 8.70 9.01 -10.61
C GLY A 88 7.93 9.84 -9.57
N TRP A 89 8.24 11.12 -9.47
CA TRP A 89 7.73 12.03 -8.44
C TRP A 89 6.32 12.54 -8.73
N SER A 90 5.51 12.67 -7.67
CA SER A 90 4.16 13.23 -7.68
C SER A 90 3.89 13.99 -6.39
N HIS A 91 3.56 15.28 -6.48
CA HIS A 91 3.16 16.11 -5.35
C HIS A 91 2.18 17.19 -5.84
N GLY A 92 1.07 17.39 -5.13
CA GLY A 92 0.09 18.42 -5.52
C GLY A 92 -0.64 18.14 -6.83
N LYS A 93 -0.63 16.90 -7.34
CA LYS A 93 -1.27 16.53 -8.61
C LYS A 93 -2.65 15.88 -8.42
N GLU A 94 -2.89 15.27 -7.25
CA GLU A 94 -4.18 14.69 -6.86
C GLU A 94 -5.12 15.79 -6.33
N LYS A 95 -6.40 15.76 -6.71
CA LYS A 95 -7.44 16.63 -6.12
C LYS A 95 -8.11 15.91 -4.95
N LEU A 96 -8.19 16.56 -3.80
CA LEU A 96 -9.01 16.15 -2.67
C LEU A 96 -10.50 16.26 -3.02
N GLU A 97 -11.37 15.60 -2.26
CA GLU A 97 -12.84 15.69 -2.41
C GLU A 97 -13.36 17.14 -2.36
N SER A 98 -12.65 18.03 -1.67
CA SER A 98 -12.91 19.47 -1.61
C SER A 98 -12.55 20.26 -2.88
N GLY A 99 -11.97 19.61 -3.89
CA GLY A 99 -11.48 20.21 -5.13
C GLY A 99 -10.09 20.89 -5.01
N LYS A 100 -9.52 20.97 -3.80
CA LYS A 100 -8.15 21.49 -3.55
C LYS A 100 -7.10 20.44 -3.91
N LEU A 101 -5.92 20.88 -4.34
CA LEU A 101 -4.78 19.99 -4.58
C LEU A 101 -4.26 19.43 -3.25
N ASP A 102 -3.94 18.13 -3.24
CA ASP A 102 -3.32 17.47 -2.10
C ASP A 102 -1.83 17.85 -2.01
N MET A 103 -1.54 18.86 -1.19
CA MET A 103 -0.20 19.34 -0.91
C MET A 103 0.44 18.66 0.32
N LEU A 104 -0.31 17.82 1.04
CA LEU A 104 0.10 17.26 2.33
C LEU A 104 1.06 16.08 2.17
N LYS A 105 1.11 15.46 0.99
CA LYS A 105 1.96 14.30 0.73
C LYS A 105 2.68 14.37 -0.60
N GLY A 106 3.92 13.91 -0.60
CA GLY A 106 4.69 13.54 -1.79
C GLY A 106 4.60 12.02 -2.01
N SER A 107 4.59 11.61 -3.26
CA SER A 107 4.63 10.21 -3.66
C SER A 107 5.70 9.99 -4.72
N TYR A 108 6.41 8.88 -4.62
CA TYR A 108 7.34 8.44 -5.65
C TYR A 108 7.01 7.02 -6.08
N TYR A 109 6.85 6.83 -7.39
CA TYR A 109 6.36 5.60 -7.98
C TYR A 109 7.42 4.94 -8.86
N ALA A 110 7.63 3.65 -8.66
CA ALA A 110 8.48 2.86 -9.54
C ALA A 110 8.05 1.38 -9.49
N ASN A 111 8.34 0.63 -10.54
CA ASN A 111 8.23 -0.82 -10.51
C ASN A 111 9.50 -1.39 -9.84
N PRO A 112 9.41 -2.05 -8.67
CA PRO A 112 10.58 -2.53 -7.95
C PRO A 112 11.24 -3.77 -8.58
N LEU A 113 10.57 -4.43 -9.54
CA LEU A 113 11.04 -5.67 -10.15
C LEU A 113 11.62 -5.47 -11.54
N GLN A 114 11.11 -4.49 -12.29
CA GLN A 114 11.47 -4.25 -13.69
C GLN A 114 11.52 -2.76 -14.00
N ASP A 115 12.62 -2.27 -14.56
CA ASP A 115 12.73 -0.85 -14.94
C ASP A 115 11.99 -0.51 -16.23
N VAL A 116 11.90 -1.47 -17.15
CA VAL A 116 11.27 -1.31 -18.46
C VAL A 116 10.30 -2.47 -18.64
N PRO A 117 9.02 -2.31 -18.28
CA PRO A 117 8.02 -3.39 -18.38
C PRO A 117 7.81 -3.86 -19.82
N THR A 118 7.96 -2.95 -20.79
CA THR A 118 7.83 -3.25 -22.23
C THR A 118 8.56 -2.20 -23.07
N SER A 119 8.97 -2.59 -24.28
CA SER A 119 9.49 -1.68 -25.31
C SER A 119 8.50 -1.48 -26.46
N ASN A 120 7.29 -2.05 -26.37
CA ASN A 120 6.27 -1.94 -27.39
C ASN A 120 5.57 -0.57 -27.30
N SER A 121 5.75 0.27 -28.32
CA SER A 121 5.19 1.62 -28.35
C SER A 121 3.67 1.66 -28.26
N TYR A 122 2.97 0.66 -28.81
CA TYR A 122 1.52 0.56 -28.71
C TYR A 122 1.07 0.34 -27.26
N GLU A 123 1.74 -0.58 -26.54
CA GLU A 123 1.43 -0.87 -25.14
C GLU A 123 1.71 0.34 -24.24
N ILE A 124 2.81 1.05 -24.49
CA ILE A 124 3.19 2.28 -23.77
C ILE A 124 2.12 3.36 -23.96
N GLN A 125 1.67 3.57 -25.20
CA GLN A 125 0.65 4.57 -25.49
C GLN A 125 -0.73 4.20 -24.94
N ARG A 126 -1.09 2.91 -24.98
CA ARG A 126 -2.39 2.40 -24.52
C ARG A 126 -2.48 2.36 -22.98
N TYR A 127 -1.39 1.98 -22.31
CA TYR A 127 -1.33 1.76 -20.86
C TYR A 127 -0.21 2.57 -20.20
N PRO A 128 -0.21 3.91 -20.33
CA PRO A 128 0.92 4.73 -19.92
C PRO A 128 1.19 4.66 -18.41
N SER A 129 0.18 4.37 -17.59
CA SER A 129 0.31 4.22 -16.13
C SER A 129 0.99 2.91 -15.69
N TYR A 130 1.06 1.90 -16.57
CA TYR A 130 1.65 0.59 -16.26
C TYR A 130 2.92 0.28 -17.06
N CYS A 131 3.01 0.77 -18.30
CA CYS A 131 4.07 0.43 -19.24
C CYS A 131 5.25 1.41 -19.26
N GLY A 132 5.22 2.48 -18.45
CA GLY A 132 6.30 3.45 -18.35
C GLY A 132 7.61 2.85 -17.84
N SER A 133 8.73 3.50 -18.18
CA SER A 133 10.02 3.15 -17.58
C SER A 133 10.21 3.85 -16.23
N ASN A 134 10.94 3.23 -15.32
CA ASN A 134 11.30 3.86 -14.04
C ASN A 134 12.20 5.09 -14.26
N ILE A 135 12.01 6.12 -13.42
CA ILE A 135 12.72 7.40 -13.50
C ILE A 135 13.52 7.62 -12.22
N TRP A 136 14.74 7.09 -12.16
CA TRP A 136 15.56 7.10 -10.95
C TRP A 136 16.40 8.40 -10.80
N PRO A 137 16.47 8.99 -9.59
CA PRO A 137 17.30 10.16 -9.28
C PRO A 137 18.80 9.81 -9.14
N ARG A 138 19.40 9.22 -10.17
CA ARG A 138 20.75 8.62 -10.10
C ARG A 138 21.85 9.59 -9.68
N ASN A 139 21.72 10.87 -10.00
CA ASN A 139 22.73 11.88 -9.69
C ASN A 139 22.50 12.58 -8.35
N SER A 140 21.25 12.66 -7.89
CA SER A 140 20.84 13.43 -6.71
C SER A 140 20.51 12.58 -5.48
N LEU A 141 20.11 11.31 -5.69
CA LEU A 141 19.82 10.34 -4.64
C LEU A 141 20.06 8.89 -5.17
N PRO A 142 21.31 8.52 -5.50
CA PRO A 142 21.66 7.22 -6.12
C PRO A 142 21.22 5.99 -5.32
N GLU A 143 21.17 6.08 -3.99
CA GLU A 143 20.80 4.99 -3.10
C GLU A 143 19.31 4.60 -3.19
N LEU A 144 18.45 5.49 -3.72
CA LEU A 144 17.01 5.26 -3.78
C LEU A 144 16.67 4.02 -4.62
N GLU A 145 17.31 3.85 -5.77
CA GLU A 145 17.04 2.75 -6.69
C GLU A 145 17.27 1.40 -6.01
N GLY A 146 18.43 1.23 -5.36
CA GLY A 146 18.79 0.00 -4.67
C GLY A 146 17.85 -0.30 -3.49
N ALA A 147 17.59 0.69 -2.63
CA ALA A 147 16.73 0.52 -1.46
C ALA A 147 15.28 0.20 -1.86
N PHE A 148 14.75 0.89 -2.88
CA PHE A 148 13.37 0.71 -3.35
C PHE A 148 13.17 -0.67 -3.95
N LYS A 149 14.08 -1.11 -4.82
CA LYS A 149 14.04 -2.45 -5.42
C LYS A 149 14.22 -3.55 -4.37
N ALA A 150 15.14 -3.38 -3.43
CA ALA A 150 15.40 -4.39 -2.40
C ALA A 150 14.17 -4.64 -1.50
N LEU A 151 13.56 -3.58 -0.95
CA LEU A 151 12.36 -3.74 -0.13
C LEU A 151 11.16 -4.22 -0.95
N GLY A 152 10.94 -3.61 -2.13
CA GLY A 152 9.83 -3.99 -3.00
C GLY A 152 9.91 -5.44 -3.48
N LYS A 153 11.11 -5.95 -3.77
CA LYS A 153 11.32 -7.36 -4.11
C LYS A 153 11.01 -8.30 -2.93
N LEU A 154 11.49 -7.98 -1.73
CA LEU A 154 11.19 -8.79 -0.54
C LEU A 154 9.68 -8.84 -0.27
N MET A 155 9.00 -7.69 -0.29
CA MET A 155 7.55 -7.62 -0.10
C MET A 155 6.78 -8.35 -1.21
N PHE A 156 7.30 -8.37 -2.44
CA PHE A 156 6.72 -9.14 -3.52
C PHE A 156 6.83 -10.65 -3.27
N GLU A 157 8.02 -11.14 -2.90
CA GLU A 157 8.27 -12.56 -2.63
C GLU A 157 7.42 -13.08 -1.48
N VAL A 158 7.31 -12.33 -0.37
CA VAL A 158 6.42 -12.67 0.75
C VAL A 158 4.95 -12.63 0.30
N GLY A 159 4.58 -11.65 -0.52
CA GLY A 159 3.22 -11.52 -1.06
C GLY A 159 2.82 -12.68 -1.97
N LEU A 160 3.76 -13.26 -2.72
CA LEU A 160 3.51 -14.50 -3.49
C LEU A 160 3.22 -15.69 -2.59
N MET A 161 3.90 -15.82 -1.45
CA MET A 161 3.60 -16.87 -0.47
C MET A 161 2.20 -16.69 0.14
N VAL A 162 1.82 -15.44 0.47
CA VAL A 162 0.44 -15.12 0.88
C VAL A 162 -0.55 -15.51 -0.21
N ALA A 163 -0.28 -15.14 -1.47
CA ALA A 163 -1.13 -15.48 -2.60
C ALA A 163 -1.29 -17.00 -2.81
N TYR A 164 -0.22 -17.78 -2.62
CA TYR A 164 -0.27 -19.24 -2.67
C TYR A 164 -1.26 -19.81 -1.65
N HIS A 165 -1.18 -19.37 -0.39
CA HIS A 165 -2.08 -19.84 0.67
C HIS A 165 -3.52 -19.35 0.47
N CYS A 166 -3.70 -18.16 -0.10
CA CYS A 166 -5.00 -17.69 -0.59
C CYS A 166 -5.59 -18.64 -1.64
N ASP A 167 -4.80 -19.05 -2.63
CA ASP A 167 -5.24 -20.00 -3.67
C ASP A 167 -5.60 -21.37 -3.06
N GLN A 168 -4.83 -21.86 -2.08
CA GLN A 168 -5.16 -23.11 -1.38
C GLN A 168 -6.51 -23.04 -0.68
N TYR A 169 -6.77 -21.95 0.07
CA TYR A 169 -8.05 -21.73 0.74
C TYR A 169 -9.21 -21.68 -0.25
N VAL A 170 -9.10 -20.89 -1.32
CA VAL A 170 -10.15 -20.74 -2.34
C VAL A 170 -10.44 -22.07 -3.04
N SER A 171 -9.40 -22.86 -3.33
CA SER A 171 -9.53 -24.16 -4.01
C SER A 171 -10.36 -25.20 -3.22
N LYS A 172 -10.50 -25.04 -1.90
CA LYS A 172 -11.36 -25.90 -1.07
C LYS A 172 -12.84 -25.61 -1.26
N GLY A 173 -13.18 -24.36 -1.58
CA GLY A 173 -14.56 -23.89 -1.77
C GLY A 173 -15.04 -23.93 -3.23
N ILE A 174 -14.12 -23.77 -4.18
CA ILE A 174 -14.42 -23.81 -5.62
C ILE A 174 -13.36 -24.61 -6.39
N LYS A 175 -13.77 -25.34 -7.43
CA LYS A 175 -12.84 -25.90 -8.42
C LYS A 175 -12.29 -24.74 -9.27
N GLN A 176 -11.21 -24.13 -8.80
CA GLN A 176 -10.56 -23.01 -9.47
C GLN A 176 -9.81 -23.53 -10.71
N HIS A 177 -9.97 -22.85 -11.85
CA HIS A 177 -9.12 -23.11 -13.01
C HIS A 177 -7.70 -22.60 -12.72
N GLU A 178 -6.66 -23.35 -13.06
CA GLU A 178 -5.26 -22.95 -12.83
C GLU A 178 -4.88 -21.56 -13.36
N LYS A 179 -5.61 -21.06 -14.38
CA LYS A 179 -5.45 -19.72 -14.96
C LYS A 179 -6.04 -18.59 -14.09
N GLN A 180 -6.67 -18.92 -12.96
CA GLN A 180 -7.26 -17.97 -12.01
C GLN A 180 -6.52 -17.97 -10.66
N ASN A 181 -5.40 -18.68 -10.56
CA ASN A 181 -4.56 -18.69 -9.35
C ASN A 181 -3.89 -17.33 -9.20
N LEU A 182 -4.15 -16.69 -8.06
CA LEU A 182 -3.63 -15.38 -7.72
C LEU A 182 -2.09 -15.36 -7.76
N GLU A 183 -1.43 -16.37 -7.20
CA GLU A 183 0.04 -16.46 -7.20
C GLU A 183 0.60 -16.42 -8.63
N LYS A 184 0.06 -17.25 -9.53
CA LYS A 184 0.51 -17.33 -10.92
C LYS A 184 0.23 -16.03 -11.69
N ILE A 185 -0.91 -15.39 -11.44
CA ILE A 185 -1.27 -14.10 -12.05
C ILE A 185 -0.27 -13.02 -11.61
N LEU A 186 0.05 -12.96 -10.33
CA LEU A 186 1.01 -12.00 -9.78
C LEU A 186 2.42 -12.29 -10.31
N LEU A 187 2.87 -13.54 -10.28
CA LEU A 187 4.19 -13.94 -10.76
C LEU A 187 4.42 -13.58 -12.24
N GLY A 188 3.39 -13.70 -13.08
CA GLY A 188 3.46 -13.38 -14.50
C GLY A 188 3.29 -11.89 -14.84
N SER A 189 3.00 -11.04 -13.86
CA SER A 189 2.70 -9.62 -14.11
C SER A 189 3.95 -8.76 -14.21
N ARG A 190 3.90 -7.78 -15.11
CA ARG A 190 4.94 -6.75 -15.28
C ARG A 190 4.52 -5.40 -14.70
N CYS A 191 3.36 -5.36 -14.05
CA CYS A 191 2.71 -4.12 -13.66
C CYS A 191 2.97 -3.70 -12.20
N HIS A 192 3.67 -4.50 -11.40
CA HIS A 192 3.85 -4.20 -9.97
C HIS A 192 4.36 -2.79 -9.72
N LYS A 193 3.81 -2.14 -8.69
CA LYS A 193 4.08 -0.73 -8.44
C LYS A 193 4.38 -0.50 -6.96
N GLY A 194 5.58 -0.04 -6.67
CA GLY A 194 5.89 0.55 -5.38
C GLY A 194 5.45 2.01 -5.36
N ARG A 195 5.00 2.48 -4.19
CA ARG A 195 4.76 3.89 -3.87
C ARG A 195 5.43 4.20 -2.55
N LEU A 196 6.49 4.99 -2.61
CA LEU A 196 7.09 5.62 -1.44
C LEU A 196 6.31 6.90 -1.14
N LEU A 197 5.71 6.97 0.05
CA LEU A 197 4.93 8.13 0.49
C LEU A 197 5.69 8.89 1.56
N TYR A 198 5.66 10.21 1.45
CA TYR A 198 6.14 11.14 2.45
C TYR A 198 5.04 12.15 2.79
N TYR A 199 4.64 12.21 4.05
CA TYR A 199 3.71 13.22 4.56
C TYR A 199 4.52 14.35 5.16
N PHE A 200 4.32 15.55 4.61
CA PHE A 200 4.99 16.76 5.06
C PHE A 200 4.51 17.15 6.46
N PRO A 201 5.37 17.81 7.26
CA PRO A 201 4.95 18.30 8.57
C PRO A 201 3.83 19.32 8.42
N ALA A 202 2.79 19.20 9.24
CA ALA A 202 1.68 20.16 9.24
C ALA A 202 2.20 21.56 9.57
N GLN A 203 1.94 22.54 8.70
CA GLN A 203 2.24 23.96 8.95
C GLN A 203 1.12 24.58 9.80
N GLU A 204 1.47 25.58 10.62
CA GLU A 204 0.62 26.18 11.67
C GLU A 204 -0.75 26.73 11.20
N SER A 205 -0.97 26.89 9.89
CA SER A 205 -2.14 27.59 9.34
C SER A 205 -3.16 26.72 8.61
N SER A 206 -3.07 25.39 8.63
CA SER A 206 -4.07 24.56 7.96
C SER A 206 -5.22 24.21 8.91
N THR A 207 -6.17 25.12 9.07
CA THR A 207 -7.51 24.81 9.58
C THR A 207 -8.21 23.90 8.57
N HIS A 208 -7.99 22.60 8.67
CA HIS A 208 -8.77 21.58 7.96
C HIS A 208 -9.80 20.99 8.92
N ASP A 209 -10.94 20.53 8.38
CA ASP A 209 -12.02 19.87 9.13
C ASP A 209 -11.42 18.81 10.05
N ASN A 210 -11.28 19.17 11.32
CA ASN A 210 -10.44 18.50 12.30
C ASN A 210 -11.07 17.18 12.79
N ASP A 211 -12.25 16.82 12.25
CA ASP A 211 -13.07 15.72 12.74
C ASP A 211 -13.22 14.56 11.74
N SER A 212 -12.60 14.63 10.55
CA SER A 212 -12.68 13.53 9.59
C SER A 212 -11.62 12.44 9.85
N ILE A 213 -12.08 11.20 10.01
CA ILE A 213 -11.24 9.99 10.17
C ILE A 213 -10.34 9.76 8.94
N SER A 214 -10.66 10.29 7.76
CA SER A 214 -9.95 10.01 6.49
C SER A 214 -8.94 11.09 6.05
N SER A 215 -8.28 11.76 7.01
CA SER A 215 -7.51 12.99 6.77
C SER A 215 -6.18 12.84 6.00
N TRP A 216 -5.54 11.67 5.99
CA TRP A 216 -4.30 11.43 5.23
C TRP A 216 -4.49 10.55 3.98
N CYS A 217 -5.54 9.74 3.99
CA CYS A 217 -5.97 8.99 2.83
C CYS A 217 -7.48 8.79 2.94
N GLY A 218 -8.21 9.16 1.87
CA GLY A 218 -9.66 9.00 1.77
C GLY A 218 -10.10 7.55 1.92
N TRP A 219 -11.40 7.33 2.13
CA TRP A 219 -11.99 6.00 2.04
C TRP A 219 -11.86 5.46 0.61
N HIS A 220 -11.21 4.32 0.47
CA HIS A 220 -11.05 3.64 -0.82
C HIS A 220 -10.92 2.13 -0.62
N THR A 221 -11.05 1.41 -1.73
CA THR A 221 -10.68 -0.01 -1.84
C THR A 221 -9.58 -0.11 -2.87
N ASP A 222 -8.55 -0.91 -2.60
CA ASP A 222 -7.49 -1.13 -3.58
C ASP A 222 -8.04 -1.86 -4.80
N HIS A 223 -7.85 -1.31 -5.98
CA HIS A 223 -8.31 -1.92 -7.23
C HIS A 223 -7.47 -3.14 -7.64
N GLY A 224 -6.22 -3.20 -7.18
CA GLY A 224 -5.27 -4.26 -7.50
C GLY A 224 -5.66 -5.63 -6.93
N SER A 225 -4.69 -6.53 -6.87
CA SER A 225 -4.91 -7.87 -6.34
C SER A 225 -4.56 -7.96 -4.85
N LEU A 226 -3.36 -7.50 -4.50
CA LEU A 226 -2.83 -7.57 -3.14
C LEU A 226 -1.94 -6.35 -2.91
N THR A 227 -2.09 -5.67 -1.78
CA THR A 227 -1.25 -4.51 -1.44
C THR A 227 -0.42 -4.84 -0.21
N GLY A 228 0.90 -4.89 -0.37
CA GLY A 228 1.83 -4.97 0.75
C GLY A 228 2.06 -3.59 1.36
N LEU A 229 2.00 -3.47 2.68
CA LEU A 229 2.19 -2.23 3.41
C LEU A 229 3.27 -2.37 4.47
N THR A 230 4.17 -1.39 4.51
CA THR A 230 5.11 -1.25 5.61
C THR A 230 4.46 -0.57 6.81
N ARG A 231 4.94 -0.87 8.02
CA ARG A 231 4.73 0.03 9.15
C ARG A 231 5.45 1.36 8.89
N ALA A 232 4.71 2.45 8.94
CA ALA A 232 5.24 3.79 8.75
C ALA A 232 6.27 4.19 9.84
N ILE A 233 7.25 5.00 9.45
CA ILE A 233 8.18 5.68 10.36
C ILE A 233 7.71 7.13 10.53
N PHE A 234 7.68 7.60 11.77
CA PHE A 234 7.42 9.00 12.09
C PHE A 234 8.72 9.67 12.49
N SER A 235 8.95 10.90 12.03
CA SER A 235 10.14 11.66 12.38
C SER A 235 9.80 13.10 12.72
N ARG A 236 10.68 13.71 13.51
CA ARG A 236 10.72 15.14 13.76
C ARG A 236 12.18 15.58 13.68
N ASP A 237 12.46 16.60 12.88
CA ASP A 237 13.82 17.12 12.68
C ASP A 237 14.82 16.02 12.29
N SER A 238 14.40 15.11 11.40
CA SER A 238 15.18 13.93 10.97
C SER A 238 15.47 12.87 12.05
N VAL A 239 14.82 12.95 13.22
CA VAL A 239 14.92 11.93 14.29
C VAL A 239 13.64 11.12 14.34
N GLU A 240 13.76 9.78 14.32
CA GLU A 240 12.61 8.88 14.47
C GLU A 240 11.97 9.02 15.86
N VAL A 241 10.65 9.13 15.88
CA VAL A 241 9.85 9.28 17.10
C VAL A 241 8.62 8.36 17.05
N PRO A 242 8.08 7.92 18.19
CA PRO A 242 6.79 7.24 18.23
C PRO A 242 5.67 8.15 17.68
N CYS A 243 4.61 7.54 17.16
CA CYS A 243 3.40 8.29 16.82
C CYS A 243 2.75 8.85 18.11
N PRO A 244 2.64 10.18 18.27
CA PRO A 244 2.11 10.78 19.49
C PRO A 244 0.59 10.62 19.62
N ASP A 245 -0.11 10.45 18.49
CA ASP A 245 -1.55 10.25 18.47
C ASP A 245 -1.91 8.76 18.35
N PRO A 246 -2.49 8.13 19.39
CA PRO A 246 -2.91 6.73 19.34
C PRO A 246 -4.07 6.48 18.37
N ALA A 247 -4.82 7.52 17.97
CA ALA A 247 -5.87 7.46 16.98
C ALA A 247 -5.34 7.60 15.54
N SER A 248 -4.08 7.95 15.32
CA SER A 248 -3.52 7.92 13.97
C SER A 248 -3.33 6.49 13.46
N GLY A 249 -3.55 6.28 12.17
CA GLY A 249 -3.24 5.02 11.51
C GLY A 249 -4.30 4.57 10.52
N LEU A 250 -4.29 3.26 10.25
CA LEU A 250 -5.17 2.61 9.29
C LEU A 250 -6.53 2.31 9.93
N TYR A 251 -7.59 2.69 9.25
CA TYR A 251 -8.96 2.38 9.61
C TYR A 251 -9.63 1.56 8.52
N ILE A 252 -10.44 0.59 8.91
CA ILE A 252 -11.18 -0.28 8.01
C ILE A 252 -12.66 -0.19 8.35
N GLN A 253 -13.51 -0.15 7.32
CA GLN A 253 -14.94 -0.33 7.45
C GLN A 253 -15.25 -1.82 7.27
N THR A 254 -15.75 -2.46 8.33
CA THR A 254 -16.16 -3.86 8.30
C THR A 254 -17.41 -4.06 7.45
N ARG A 255 -17.78 -5.31 7.20
CA ARG A 255 -19.00 -5.66 6.45
C ARG A 255 -20.30 -5.24 7.14
N SER A 256 -20.29 -5.14 8.47
CA SER A 256 -21.44 -4.61 9.22
C SER A 256 -21.52 -3.08 9.20
N GLY A 257 -20.59 -2.40 8.51
CA GLY A 257 -20.49 -0.95 8.45
C GLY A 257 -19.76 -0.33 9.64
N GLN A 258 -19.27 -1.15 10.58
CA GLN A 258 -18.50 -0.68 11.73
C GLN A 258 -17.12 -0.18 11.29
N ILE A 259 -16.68 0.95 11.82
CA ILE A 259 -15.31 1.44 11.64
C ILE A 259 -14.43 0.86 12.75
N VAL A 260 -13.27 0.31 12.39
CA VAL A 260 -12.27 -0.21 13.34
C VAL A 260 -10.89 0.36 12.98
N LYS A 261 -10.06 0.62 14.00
CA LYS A 261 -8.64 0.93 13.81
C LYS A 261 -7.86 -0.37 13.75
N VAL A 262 -7.04 -0.55 12.72
CA VAL A 262 -6.23 -1.76 12.54
C VAL A 262 -4.78 -1.50 12.90
N VAL A 263 -4.19 -2.43 13.67
CA VAL A 263 -2.79 -2.38 14.07
C VAL A 263 -2.08 -3.70 13.78
N TYR A 264 -0.78 -3.62 13.52
CA TYR A 264 0.12 -4.75 13.30
C TYR A 264 1.52 -4.35 13.78
N GLY A 265 2.40 -5.33 13.97
CA GLY A 265 3.73 -5.13 14.56
C GLY A 265 4.64 -4.21 13.73
N GLU A 266 5.62 -3.59 14.40
CA GLU A 266 6.53 -2.64 13.74
C GLU A 266 7.40 -3.29 12.65
N ASP A 267 7.82 -4.52 12.88
CA ASP A 267 8.61 -5.34 11.95
C ASP A 267 7.75 -6.37 11.20
N GLU A 268 6.46 -6.06 11.01
CA GLU A 268 5.56 -6.86 10.19
C GLU A 268 5.27 -6.18 8.84
N ILE A 269 4.95 -7.02 7.84
CA ILE A 269 4.42 -6.59 6.55
C ILE A 269 2.93 -6.89 6.56
N ALA A 270 2.09 -5.88 6.41
CA ALA A 270 0.66 -6.09 6.24
C ALA A 270 0.32 -6.32 4.76
N TYR A 271 -0.65 -7.20 4.47
CA TYR A 271 -1.17 -7.42 3.13
C TYR A 271 -2.67 -7.19 3.13
N GLN A 272 -3.15 -6.32 2.23
CA GLN A 272 -4.57 -6.05 2.03
C GLN A 272 -5.07 -6.63 0.70
N ILE A 273 -6.27 -7.22 0.71
CA ILE A 273 -6.92 -7.75 -0.48
C ILE A 273 -7.52 -6.61 -1.29
N GLY A 274 -7.27 -6.62 -2.60
CA GLY A 274 -7.90 -5.72 -3.55
C GLY A 274 -9.11 -6.33 -4.27
N GLU A 275 -9.87 -5.46 -4.94
CA GLU A 275 -11.13 -5.81 -5.62
C GLU A 275 -10.94 -6.90 -6.68
N THR A 276 -9.82 -6.85 -7.41
CA THR A 276 -9.52 -7.86 -8.44
C THR A 276 -9.49 -9.27 -7.86
N THR A 277 -8.84 -9.45 -6.70
CA THR A 277 -8.80 -10.74 -5.99
C THR A 277 -10.17 -11.13 -5.45
N SER A 278 -10.99 -10.16 -5.05
CA SER A 278 -12.36 -10.45 -4.60
C SER A 278 -13.22 -11.04 -5.70
N ILE A 279 -13.09 -10.50 -6.92
CA ILE A 279 -13.78 -11.02 -8.10
C ILE A 279 -13.21 -12.37 -8.51
N LEU A 280 -11.88 -12.52 -8.55
CA LEU A 280 -11.23 -13.78 -8.97
C LEU A 280 -11.53 -14.94 -8.02
N SER A 281 -11.64 -14.66 -6.73
CA SER A 281 -11.97 -15.65 -5.70
C SER A 281 -13.48 -15.88 -5.55
N SER A 282 -14.34 -15.22 -6.35
CA SER A 282 -15.81 -15.31 -6.22
C SER A 282 -16.30 -14.97 -4.81
N GLY A 283 -15.67 -13.99 -4.16
CA GLY A 283 -16.04 -13.51 -2.82
C GLY A 283 -15.56 -14.37 -1.66
N TYR A 284 -14.66 -15.34 -1.89
CA TYR A 284 -13.99 -16.04 -0.79
C TYR A 284 -12.93 -15.18 -0.09
N LEU A 285 -12.28 -14.29 -0.84
CA LEU A 285 -11.37 -13.27 -0.33
C LEU A 285 -12.01 -11.92 -0.59
N CYS A 286 -12.04 -11.02 0.37
CA CYS A 286 -12.87 -9.83 0.29
C CYS A 286 -12.10 -8.54 0.60
N ALA A 287 -12.06 -7.64 -0.37
CA ALA A 287 -11.49 -6.30 -0.24
C ALA A 287 -12.40 -5.39 0.59
N THR A 288 -11.82 -4.65 1.54
CA THR A 288 -12.55 -3.78 2.46
C THR A 288 -12.20 -2.31 2.23
N PRO A 289 -13.19 -1.40 2.29
CA PRO A 289 -12.91 0.02 2.33
C PRO A 289 -12.02 0.38 3.52
N HIS A 290 -11.00 1.20 3.27
CA HIS A 290 -10.08 1.64 4.30
C HIS A 290 -9.63 3.10 4.07
N CYS A 291 -9.15 3.72 5.12
CA CYS A 291 -8.62 5.08 5.09
C CYS A 291 -7.47 5.23 6.09
N VAL A 292 -6.74 6.34 6.02
CA VAL A 292 -5.66 6.64 6.97
C VAL A 292 -5.95 7.96 7.66
N ARG A 293 -5.94 7.94 9.00
CA ARG A 293 -6.10 9.12 9.84
C ARG A 293 -4.76 9.74 10.19
N ALA A 294 -4.64 11.04 9.95
CA ALA A 294 -3.52 11.85 10.40
C ALA A 294 -3.50 11.98 11.93
N PRO A 295 -2.31 12.06 12.56
CA PRO A 295 -2.17 12.42 13.94
C PRO A 295 -2.65 13.84 14.16
N GLN A 296 -3.36 14.05 15.26
CA GLN A 296 -3.93 15.33 15.66
C GLN A 296 -3.32 15.80 16.99
N GLY A 297 -3.54 17.07 17.33
CA GLY A 297 -3.05 17.70 18.56
C GLY A 297 -1.73 18.44 18.40
N GLU A 298 -1.30 19.13 19.46
CA GLU A 298 -0.07 19.94 19.46
C GLU A 298 1.18 19.08 19.22
N GLU A 299 1.19 17.86 19.75
CA GLU A 299 2.28 16.92 19.56
C GLU A 299 2.40 16.39 18.12
N ALA A 300 1.39 16.59 17.26
CA ALA A 300 1.47 16.28 15.83
C ALA A 300 2.17 17.38 15.02
N ARG A 301 2.46 18.55 15.61
CA ARG A 301 3.19 19.63 14.93
C ARG A 301 4.61 19.21 14.60
N GLY A 302 5.07 19.60 13.42
CA GLY A 302 6.41 19.23 12.92
C GLY A 302 6.62 17.74 12.72
N LEU A 303 5.55 16.93 12.75
CA LEU A 303 5.64 15.47 12.60
C LEU A 303 5.58 15.09 11.12
N GLU A 304 6.58 14.36 10.69
CA GLU A 304 6.72 13.81 9.35
C GLU A 304 6.36 12.33 9.38
N ARG A 305 5.91 11.77 8.25
CA ARG A 305 5.64 10.34 8.15
C ARG A 305 6.07 9.77 6.81
N SER A 306 6.81 8.68 6.87
CA SER A 306 7.27 7.92 5.69
C SER A 306 6.67 6.52 5.70
N THR A 307 6.16 6.06 4.57
CA THR A 307 5.65 4.68 4.42
C THR A 307 5.80 4.22 2.99
N PHE A 308 5.81 2.90 2.78
CA PHE A 308 5.89 2.29 1.47
C PHE A 308 4.72 1.32 1.26
N ALA A 309 4.11 1.40 0.08
CA ALA A 309 3.08 0.48 -0.37
C ALA A 309 3.56 -0.22 -1.64
N LEU A 310 3.34 -1.53 -1.73
CA LEU A 310 3.58 -2.34 -2.92
C LEU A 310 2.25 -2.83 -3.46
N PHE A 311 1.81 -2.26 -4.58
CA PHE A 311 0.64 -2.71 -5.31
C PHE A 311 1.03 -3.91 -6.18
N MET A 312 0.60 -5.10 -5.76
CA MET A 312 0.71 -6.33 -6.53
C MET A 312 -0.56 -6.49 -7.36
N GLN A 313 -0.43 -6.46 -8.69
CA GLN A 313 -1.56 -6.41 -9.59
C GLN A 313 -1.32 -7.28 -10.82
N PRO A 314 -2.38 -7.75 -11.51
CA PRO A 314 -2.24 -8.50 -12.75
C PRO A 314 -1.58 -7.68 -13.86
N ASP A 315 -1.21 -8.35 -14.94
CA ASP A 315 -0.66 -7.67 -16.12
C ASP A 315 -1.73 -6.78 -16.79
N TRP A 316 -1.33 -5.73 -17.52
CA TRP A 316 -2.23 -4.73 -18.11
C TRP A 316 -3.22 -5.29 -19.15
N TYR A 317 -3.05 -6.54 -19.58
CA TYR A 317 -4.00 -7.26 -20.43
C TYR A 317 -5.19 -7.84 -19.68
N TYR A 318 -5.03 -8.13 -18.37
CA TYR A 318 -6.11 -8.62 -17.53
C TYR A 318 -7.16 -7.54 -17.25
N SER A 319 -6.79 -6.25 -17.32
CA SER A 319 -7.78 -5.15 -17.19
C SER A 319 -8.79 -5.09 -18.34
N GLU A 320 -8.51 -5.73 -19.49
CA GLU A 320 -9.43 -5.73 -20.63
C GLU A 320 -10.47 -6.87 -20.56
N THR A 321 -10.10 -8.00 -19.96
CA THR A 321 -10.85 -9.26 -20.16
C THR A 321 -12.08 -9.41 -19.28
N LYS A 322 -12.35 -8.47 -18.35
CA LYS A 322 -13.53 -8.52 -17.47
C LYS A 322 -14.48 -7.34 -17.57
N ILE A 323 -14.16 -6.29 -18.34
CA ILE A 323 -15.09 -5.16 -18.57
C ILE A 323 -16.06 -5.47 -19.73
N SER A 324 -15.85 -6.57 -20.47
CA SER A 324 -16.70 -6.97 -21.61
C SER A 324 -17.58 -8.21 -21.34
N ARG A 325 -18.12 -8.38 -20.14
CA ARG A 325 -19.21 -9.34 -19.87
C ARG A 325 -20.27 -8.74 -18.96
#